data_AF-A0A699SWW8-F1
#
_entry.id   AF-A0A699SWW8-F1
#
_cell.length_a   1.000
_cell.length_b   1.000
_cell.length_c   1.000
_cell.angle_alpha   90.00
_cell.angle_beta   90.00
_cell.angle_gamma   90.00
#
_symmetry.space_group_name_H-M   'P 1'
#
loop_
_entity.id
_entity.type
_entity.pdbx_description
1 polymer ?
#
loop_
_entity_poly.entity_id
_entity_poly.type
_entity_poly.pdbx_seq_one_letter_code
_entity_poly.pdbx_strand_id
1 'polypeptide(L)'
;PPSKTTYLRNKITNFLQKSNETFNEAWERFKDLLRQCPHHGFSELHQLDTFYNALNPNDQDALDSAAGGNFLNKIPRECLSIIESKSKVRYSKSRVTDVRANANAPLSSSSH
;
A
#
# COMPACT_ATOMS: atom_id res chain seq x y z
N PRO A 1 -20.55 0.85 30.17
CA PRO A 1 -19.46 1.38 29.30
C PRO A 1 -18.74 0.25 28.56
N PRO A 2 -18.42 0.38 27.27
CA PRO A 2 -17.62 -0.62 26.56
C PRO A 2 -16.25 -0.76 27.24
N SER A 3 -15.77 -2.00 27.39
CA SER A 3 -14.40 -2.24 27.83
C SER A 3 -13.41 -1.62 26.82
N LYS A 4 -12.21 -1.28 27.26
CA LYS A 4 -11.13 -0.81 26.38
C LYS A 4 -10.92 -1.76 25.19
N THR A 5 -11.00 -3.07 25.43
CA THR A 5 -10.92 -4.12 24.41
C THR A 5 -12.05 -4.01 23.39
N THR A 6 -13.30 -3.85 23.83
CA THR A 6 -14.46 -3.68 22.93
C THR A 6 -14.30 -2.43 22.05
N TYR A 7 -13.85 -1.32 22.62
CA TYR A 7 -13.61 -0.09 21.87
C TYR A 7 -12.54 -0.25 20.79
N LEU A 8 -11.41 -0.88 21.12
CA LEU A 8 -10.33 -1.09 20.15
C LEU A 8 -10.73 -2.09 19.06
N ARG A 9 -11.45 -3.16 19.39
CA ARG A 9 -12.02 -4.08 18.39
C ARG A 9 -12.92 -3.35 17.41
N ASN A 10 -13.79 -2.46 17.90
CA ASN A 10 -14.64 -1.65 17.03
C ASN A 10 -13.84 -0.69 16.14
N LYS A 11 -12.73 -0.14 16.62
CA LYS A 11 -11.83 0.69 15.79
C LYS A 11 -11.16 -0.11 14.67
N ILE A 12 -10.82 -1.37 14.93
CA ILE A 12 -10.23 -2.26 13.93
C ILE A 12 -11.28 -2.57 12.86
N THR A 13 -12.49 -3.01 13.25
CA THR A 13 -13.54 -3.41 12.29
C THR A 13 -14.11 -2.25 11.48
N ASN A 14 -14.13 -1.04 12.04
CA ASN A 14 -14.59 0.18 11.36
C ASN A 14 -13.42 1.03 10.84
N PHE A 15 -12.25 0.41 10.64
CA PHE A 15 -11.11 1.11 10.09
C PHE A 15 -11.46 1.65 8.69
N LEU A 16 -11.05 2.88 8.42
CA LEU A 16 -11.14 3.53 7.12
C LEU A 16 -9.86 4.34 6.92
N GLN A 17 -9.26 4.25 5.74
CA GLN A 17 -8.19 5.15 5.33
C GLN A 17 -8.76 6.57 5.23
N LYS A 18 -8.06 7.55 5.82
CA LYS A 18 -8.49 8.94 5.75
C LYS A 18 -8.08 9.56 4.41
N SER A 19 -8.83 10.53 3.92
CA SER A 19 -8.56 11.21 2.65
C SER A 19 -7.20 11.92 2.59
N ASN A 20 -6.65 12.32 3.74
CA ASN A 20 -5.35 12.97 3.87
C ASN A 20 -4.22 12.01 4.29
N GLU A 21 -4.48 10.70 4.32
CA GLU A 21 -3.55 9.69 4.81
C GLU A 21 -2.99 8.87 3.65
N THR A 22 -1.67 8.79 3.57
CA THR A 22 -1.00 7.91 2.62
C THR A 22 -1.22 6.45 2.99
N PHE A 23 -1.09 5.54 2.02
CA PHE A 23 -1.16 4.09 2.26
C PHE A 23 -0.30 3.63 3.45
N ASN A 24 0.93 4.15 3.55
CA ASN A 24 1.88 3.77 4.60
C ASN A 24 1.40 4.22 5.99
N GLU A 25 0.88 5.44 6.10
CA GLU A 25 0.34 5.96 7.36
C GLU A 25 -0.88 5.15 7.79
N ALA A 26 -1.76 4.80 6.85
CA ALA A 26 -2.91 3.93 7.11
C ALA A 26 -2.46 2.54 7.58
N TRP A 27 -1.47 1.94 6.92
CA TRP A 27 -0.95 0.62 7.30
C TRP A 27 -0.32 0.62 8.69
N GLU A 28 0.51 1.62 9.01
CA GLU A 28 1.10 1.74 10.34
C GLU A 28 0.03 1.98 11.43
N ARG A 29 -0.97 2.83 11.16
CA ARG A 29 -2.08 3.07 12.08
C ARG A 29 -2.90 1.82 12.32
N PHE A 30 -3.14 1.01 11.29
CA PHE A 30 -3.85 -0.27 11.44
C PHE A 30 -3.04 -1.25 12.30
N LYS A 31 -1.74 -1.40 12.04
CA LYS A 31 -0.86 -2.24 12.87
C LYS A 31 -0.80 -1.77 14.32
N ASP A 32 -0.79 -0.47 14.57
CA ASP A 32 -0.82 0.09 15.91
C ASP A 32 -2.11 -0.26 16.67
N LEU A 33 -3.28 -0.19 16.01
CA LEU A 33 -4.55 -0.62 16.60
C LEU A 33 -4.55 -2.11 16.99
N LEU A 34 -3.95 -2.98 16.16
CA LEU A 34 -3.80 -4.40 16.47
C LEU A 34 -2.91 -4.62 17.70
N ARG A 35 -1.76 -3.91 17.77
CA ARG A 35 -0.84 -3.98 18.93
C ARG A 35 -1.46 -3.47 20.23
N GLN A 36 -2.31 -2.46 20.16
CA GLN A 36 -3.04 -1.95 21.32
C GLN A 36 -4.11 -2.93 21.83
N CYS A 37 -4.54 -3.89 21.01
CA CYS A 37 -5.57 -4.87 21.33
C CYS A 37 -5.12 -6.32 21.09
N PRO A 38 -4.09 -6.84 21.81
CA PRO A 38 -3.49 -8.15 21.51
C PRO A 38 -4.47 -9.33 21.62
N HIS A 39 -5.55 -9.18 22.38
CA HIS A 39 -6.63 -10.18 22.51
C HIS A 39 -7.83 -9.89 21.57
N HIS A 40 -7.58 -9.28 20.41
CA HIS A 40 -8.65 -8.86 19.48
C HIS A 40 -9.44 -10.02 18.86
N GLY A 41 -8.86 -11.22 18.78
CA GLY A 41 -9.52 -12.43 18.26
C GLY A 41 -9.64 -12.52 16.73
N PHE A 42 -9.29 -11.46 15.99
CA PHE A 42 -9.26 -11.50 14.51
C PHE A 42 -8.14 -12.39 13.96
N SER A 43 -8.47 -13.25 13.00
CA SER A 43 -7.49 -14.00 12.20
C SER A 43 -6.70 -13.07 11.28
N GLU A 44 -5.55 -13.52 10.79
CA GLU A 44 -4.73 -12.76 9.84
C GLU A 44 -5.52 -12.43 8.56
N LEU A 45 -6.28 -13.39 8.03
CA LEU A 45 -7.19 -13.17 6.90
C LEU A 45 -8.18 -12.05 7.16
N HIS A 46 -8.87 -12.08 8.31
CA HIS A 46 -9.83 -11.05 8.66
C HIS A 46 -9.18 -9.66 8.79
N GLN A 47 -7.94 -9.59 9.29
CA GLN A 47 -7.19 -8.35 9.39
C GLN A 47 -6.85 -7.78 8.01
N LEU A 48 -6.40 -8.63 7.08
CA LEU A 48 -6.09 -8.26 5.70
C LEU A 48 -7.33 -7.82 4.92
N ASP A 49 -8.43 -8.56 5.05
CA ASP A 49 -9.72 -8.22 4.45
C ASP A 49 -10.22 -6.87 4.95
N THR A 50 -10.16 -6.65 6.26
CA THR A 50 -10.57 -5.39 6.89
C THR A 50 -9.73 -4.23 6.39
N PHE A 51 -8.40 -4.41 6.32
CA PHE A 51 -7.51 -3.37 5.83
C PHE A 51 -7.78 -3.06 4.36
N TYR A 52 -7.86 -4.07 3.48
CA TYR A 52 -8.11 -3.88 2.04
C TYR A 52 -9.44 -3.15 1.78
N ASN A 53 -10.53 -3.59 2.40
CA ASN A 53 -11.85 -3.00 2.21
C ASN A 53 -11.96 -1.56 2.74
N ALA A 54 -11.05 -1.16 3.63
CA ALA A 54 -10.98 0.16 4.21
C ALA A 54 -10.15 1.17 3.41
N LEU A 55 -9.42 0.71 2.40
CA LEU A 55 -8.58 1.56 1.56
C LEU A 55 -9.42 2.40 0.59
N ASN A 56 -8.83 3.50 0.13
CA ASN A 56 -9.38 4.22 -1.01
C ASN A 56 -9.22 3.39 -2.30
N PRO A 57 -10.04 3.64 -3.34
CA PRO A 57 -10.02 2.86 -4.58
C PRO A 57 -8.65 2.80 -5.27
N ASN A 58 -7.87 3.89 -5.26
CA ASN A 58 -6.56 3.92 -5.91
C ASN A 58 -5.56 2.97 -5.21
N ASP A 59 -5.63 2.87 -3.89
CA ASP A 59 -4.77 1.97 -3.14
C ASP A 59 -5.24 0.50 -3.25
N GLN A 60 -6.54 0.25 -3.39
CA GLN A 60 -7.08 -1.08 -3.73
C GLN A 60 -6.60 -1.53 -5.12
N ASP A 61 -6.77 -0.70 -6.15
CA ASP A 61 -6.34 -0.99 -7.52
C ASP A 61 -4.83 -1.27 -7.60
N ALA A 62 -4.04 -0.54 -6.81
CA ALA A 62 -2.60 -0.75 -6.74
C ALA A 62 -2.23 -2.11 -6.11
N LEU A 63 -2.98 -2.57 -5.10
CA LEU A 63 -2.79 -3.89 -4.50
C LEU A 63 -3.22 -5.00 -5.46
N ASP A 64 -4.36 -4.85 -6.14
CA ASP A 64 -4.84 -5.81 -7.14
C ASP A 64 -3.86 -5.92 -8.32
N SER A 65 -3.34 -4.78 -8.79
CA SER A 65 -2.32 -4.76 -9.84
C SER A 65 -1.04 -5.49 -9.41
N ALA A 66 -0.60 -5.28 -8.17
CA ALA A 66 0.57 -5.96 -7.63
C ALA A 66 0.33 -7.47 -7.38
N ALA A 67 -0.91 -7.86 -7.11
CA ALA A 67 -1.32 -9.26 -7.00
C ALA A 67 -1.50 -9.95 -8.36
N GLY A 68 -1.60 -9.19 -9.46
CA GLY A 68 -1.93 -9.71 -10.79
C GLY A 68 -3.40 -10.16 -10.89
N GLY A 69 -4.30 -9.47 -10.20
CA GLY A 69 -5.72 -9.82 -10.07
C GLY A 69 -6.24 -9.45 -8.68
N ASN A 70 -7.43 -9.94 -8.31
CA ASN A 70 -7.99 -9.63 -6.99
C ASN A 70 -7.03 -10.05 -5.85
N PHE A 71 -6.61 -9.07 -5.05
CA PHE A 71 -5.72 -9.20 -3.91
C PHE A 71 -6.24 -10.22 -2.88
N LEU A 72 -7.55 -10.25 -2.63
CA LEU A 72 -8.18 -11.15 -1.65
C LEU A 72 -8.22 -12.61 -2.09
N ASN A 73 -7.86 -12.92 -3.36
CA ASN A 73 -7.70 -14.30 -3.82
C ASN A 73 -6.33 -14.90 -3.47
N LYS A 74 -5.40 -14.10 -2.94
CA LYS A 74 -4.06 -14.55 -2.55
C LYS A 74 -4.07 -15.15 -1.15
N ILE A 75 -3.07 -15.97 -0.85
CA ILE A 75 -2.86 -16.49 0.51
C ILE A 75 -2.36 -15.37 1.44
N PRO A 76 -2.62 -15.44 2.77
CA PRO A 76 -2.27 -14.35 3.71
C PRO A 76 -0.84 -13.86 3.63
N ARG A 77 0.10 -14.80 3.46
CA ARG A 77 1.53 -14.52 3.33
C ARG A 77 1.85 -13.66 2.11
N GLU A 78 1.19 -13.91 0.98
CA GLU A 78 1.35 -13.12 -0.24
C GLU A 78 0.71 -11.74 -0.09
N CYS A 79 -0.49 -11.67 0.45
CA CYS A 79 -1.17 -10.41 0.77
C CYS A 79 -0.29 -9.49 1.61
N LEU A 80 0.26 -10.02 2.71
CA LEU A 80 1.14 -9.29 3.61
C LEU A 80 2.42 -8.83 2.89
N SER A 81 3.01 -9.70 2.06
CA SER A 81 4.20 -9.36 1.27
C SER A 81 3.94 -8.19 0.30
N ILE A 82 2.78 -8.19 -0.37
CA ILE A 82 2.40 -7.12 -1.30
C ILE A 82 2.17 -5.80 -0.56
N ILE A 83 1.45 -5.81 0.56
CA ILE A 83 1.25 -4.63 1.42
C ILE A 83 2.59 -4.06 1.88
N GLU A 84 3.46 -4.92 2.42
CA GLU A 84 4.79 -4.52 2.89
C GLU A 84 5.68 -4.00 1.76
N SER A 85 5.59 -4.59 0.56
CA SER A 85 6.30 -4.10 -0.63
C SER A 85 5.85 -2.70 -0.99
N LYS A 86 4.54 -2.46 -1.15
CA LYS A 86 3.97 -1.14 -1.45
C LYS A 86 4.32 -0.12 -0.38
N SER A 87 4.33 -0.52 0.89
CA SER A 87 4.78 0.30 2.03
C SER A 87 6.24 0.77 1.88
N LYS A 88 7.12 -0.09 1.35
CA LYS A 88 8.57 0.17 1.25
C LYS A 88 9.02 0.95 0.01
N VAL A 89 8.15 1.13 -0.99
CA VAL A 89 8.49 1.81 -2.28
C VAL A 89 9.05 3.25 -2.09
N ARG A 90 8.92 3.84 -0.90
CA ARG A 90 9.51 5.15 -0.56
C ARG A 90 11.05 5.17 -0.51
N TYR A 91 11.75 4.03 -0.51
CA TYR A 91 13.23 4.00 -0.53
C TYR A 91 13.86 3.83 -1.92
N SER A 92 13.06 3.56 -2.96
CA SER A 92 13.58 3.29 -4.31
C SER A 92 13.22 4.36 -5.34
N LYS A 93 13.04 5.63 -4.93
CA LYS A 93 12.99 6.77 -5.87
C LYS A 93 14.36 7.43 -6.10
N SER A 94 15.42 6.65 -6.09
CA SER A 94 16.75 7.07 -6.54
C SER A 94 17.45 5.98 -7.34
N ARG A 95 16.88 5.59 -8.49
CA ARG A 95 17.67 5.08 -9.63
C ARG A 95 17.06 5.59 -10.95
N VAL A 96 17.63 6.70 -11.38
CA VAL A 96 17.77 7.21 -12.76
C VAL A 96 16.52 7.86 -13.40
N THR A 97 16.36 9.16 -13.12
CA THR A 97 16.02 10.12 -14.18
C THR A 97 17.29 10.45 -14.98
N ASP A 98 17.11 10.55 -16.29
CA ASP A 98 17.92 11.27 -17.28
C ASP A 98 19.38 10.84 -17.52
N VAL A 99 19.59 10.01 -18.55
CA VAL A 99 20.70 10.23 -19.49
C VAL A 99 20.24 9.97 -20.94
N ARG A 100 20.18 11.07 -21.70
CA ARG A 100 20.43 11.21 -23.15
C ARG A 100 19.23 11.36 -24.10
N ALA A 101 18.52 12.47 -23.94
CA ALA A 101 18.34 13.36 -25.09
C ALA A 101 19.65 14.16 -25.26
N ASN A 102 20.52 13.75 -26.18
CA ASN A 102 21.57 14.64 -26.69
C ASN A 102 21.72 14.46 -28.19
N ALA A 103 21.47 15.56 -28.88
CA ALA A 103 21.55 15.80 -30.30
C ALA A 103 22.85 15.30 -30.92
N ASN A 104 22.75 14.83 -32.17
CA ASN A 104 23.78 14.99 -33.18
C ASN A 104 23.09 15.10 -34.55
N ALA A 105 22.62 16.29 -34.88
CA ALA A 105 22.66 16.80 -36.24
C ALA A 105 23.79 17.83 -36.28
N PRO A 106 24.68 17.79 -37.30
CA PRO A 106 24.80 18.96 -38.16
C PRO A 106 25.01 18.59 -39.64
N LEU A 107 24.20 19.20 -40.50
CA LEU A 107 24.55 20.23 -41.50
C LEU A 107 25.13 19.73 -42.84
N SER A 108 24.39 20.11 -43.87
CA SER A 108 24.76 20.21 -45.28
C SER A 108 26.10 20.95 -45.48
N SER A 109 26.92 20.46 -46.41
CA SER A 109 27.89 21.30 -47.13
C SER A 109 27.91 20.90 -48.60
N SER A 110 27.88 21.93 -49.44
CA SER A 110 27.83 21.91 -50.90
C SER A 110 29.24 21.88 -51.53
N SER A 111 29.26 21.51 -52.82
CA SER A 111 30.25 21.80 -53.88
C SER A 111 31.59 21.06 -53.91
N HIS A 112 31.76 20.17 -54.90
CA HIS A 112 32.41 20.47 -56.19
C HIS A 112 32.00 19.44 -57.26
#